data_AF-A0A377M2K7-F1
#
_entry.id   AF-A0A377M2K7-F1
#
_cell.length_a   1.000
_cell.length_b   1.000
_cell.length_c   1.000
_cell.angle_alpha   90.00
_cell.angle_beta   90.00
_cell.angle_gamma   90.00
#
_symmetry.space_group_name_H-M   'P 1'
#
loop_
_entity.id
_entity.type
_entity.pdbx_description
1 polymer ?
#
loop_
_entity_poly.entity_id
_entity_poly.type
_entity_poly.pdbx_seq_one_letter_code
_entity_poly.pdbx_strand_id
1 'polypeptide(L)' 'MIDTRLPLTDIHRHLDGNIRAQTILDLGRQYNLTLPAQSLETLIRTFRSPLMNRIWSVF' A
#
# COMPACT_ATOMS: atom_id res chain seq x y z
N MET A 1 -21.52 -11.07 10.04
CA MET A 1 -20.71 -12.17 9.50
C MET A 1 -20.86 -12.14 7.99
N ILE A 2 -19.80 -12.39 7.22
CA ILE A 2 -19.90 -12.54 5.75
C ILE A 2 -20.74 -13.80 5.48
N ASP A 3 -21.77 -13.71 4.61
CA ASP A 3 -22.53 -14.88 4.18
C ASP A 3 -21.70 -15.68 3.18
N THR A 4 -21.24 -16.86 3.58
CA THR A 4 -20.37 -17.72 2.78
C THR A 4 -21.12 -18.44 1.64
N ARG A 5 -22.44 -18.28 1.55
CA ARG A 5 -23.27 -18.84 0.47
C ARG A 5 -23.41 -17.90 -0.73
N LEU A 6 -23.00 -16.64 -0.59
CA LEU A 6 -23.04 -15.64 -1.66
C LEU A 6 -21.61 -15.25 -2.08
N PRO A 7 -21.35 -15.00 -3.38
CA PRO A 7 -20.09 -14.40 -3.82
C PRO A 7 -19.88 -13.02 -3.17
N LEU A 8 -18.67 -12.78 -2.64
CA LEU A 8 -18.30 -11.50 -2.06
C LEU A 8 -17.56 -10.64 -3.08
N THR A 9 -18.07 -9.44 -3.34
CA THR A 9 -17.48 -8.48 -4.27
C THR A 9 -16.99 -7.24 -3.53
N ASP A 10 -15.87 -6.68 -4.00
CA ASP A 10 -15.32 -5.39 -3.57
C ASP A 10 -15.34 -4.43 -4.77
N ILE A 11 -16.27 -3.48 -4.77
CA ILE A 11 -16.58 -2.65 -5.96
C ILE A 11 -15.85 -1.31 -5.98
N HIS A 12 -15.19 -0.93 -4.88
CA HIS A 12 -14.45 0.32 -4.77
C HIS A 12 -13.12 0.04 -4.06
N ARG A 13 -12.19 -0.50 -4.85
CA ARG A 13 -10.84 -0.79 -4.37
C ARG A 13 -9.81 -0.16 -5.29
N HIS A 14 -8.96 0.69 -4.72
CA HIS A 14 -7.82 1.25 -5.42
C HIS A 14 -6.67 0.25 -5.41
N LEU A 15 -6.18 -0.08 -6.61
CA LEU A 15 -5.11 -1.06 -6.81
C LEU A 15 -3.76 -0.50 -6.36
N ASP A 16 -3.46 0.73 -6.77
CA ASP A 16 -2.28 1.49 -6.40
C ASP A 16 -2.24 1.83 -4.90
N GLY A 17 -3.39 2.06 -4.28
CA GLY A 17 -3.54 2.18 -2.82
C GLY A 17 -3.42 0.85 -2.04
N ASN A 18 -3.31 -0.29 -2.72
CA ASN A 18 -3.22 -1.63 -2.10
C ASN A 18 -1.90 -2.37 -2.42
N ILE A 19 -0.87 -1.68 -2.89
CA ILE A 19 0.44 -2.31 -3.11
C ILE A 19 1.05 -2.68 -1.75
N ARG A 20 1.50 -3.93 -1.60
CA ARG A 20 2.17 -4.38 -0.36
C ARG A 20 3.49 -3.61 -0.19
N ALA A 21 3.76 -3.09 1.00
CA ALA A 21 5.00 -2.36 1.29
C ALA A 21 6.28 -3.17 0.99
N GLN A 22 6.24 -4.49 1.19
CA GLN A 22 7.34 -5.39 0.82
C GLN A 22 7.60 -5.38 -0.69
N THR A 23 6.54 -5.43 -1.51
CA THR A 23 6.65 -5.35 -2.97
C THR A 23 7.27 -4.03 -3.41
N ILE A 24 6.94 -2.91 -2.76
CA ILE A 24 7.55 -1.60 -3.03
C ILE A 24 9.06 -1.64 -2.76
N LEU A 25 9.49 -2.23 -1.63
CA LEU A 25 10.92 -2.37 -1.30
C LEU A 25 11.67 -3.22 -2.33
N ASP A 26 11.10 -4.36 -2.71
CA ASP A 26 11.76 -5.30 -3.60
C ASP A 26 11.89 -4.73 -5.01
N LEU A 27 10.83 -4.10 -5.53
CA LEU A 27 10.87 -3.41 -6.82
C LEU A 27 11.82 -2.19 -6.79
N GLY A 28 11.82 -1.43 -5.70
CA GLY A 28 12.76 -0.30 -5.55
C GLY A 28 14.22 -0.75 -5.61
N ARG A 29 14.55 -1.89 -4.99
CA ARG A 29 15.89 -2.49 -5.10
C ARG A 29 16.17 -3.01 -6.51
N GLN A 30 15.23 -3.73 -7.11
CA GLN A 30 15.38 -4.32 -8.46
C GLN A 30 15.68 -3.26 -9.53
N TYR A 31 14.97 -2.12 -9.47
CA TYR A 31 15.11 -1.04 -10.45
C TYR A 31 16.04 0.09 -9.97
N ASN A 32 16.75 -0.11 -8.86
CA ASN A 32 17.66 0.87 -8.27
C ASN A 32 17.03 2.26 -8.07
N LEU A 33 15.81 2.28 -7.53
CA LEU A 33 15.05 3.49 -7.22
C LEU A 33 15.33 3.95 -5.79
N THR A 34 15.53 5.25 -5.62
CA THR A 34 15.63 5.87 -4.29
C THR A 34 14.26 5.82 -3.61
N LEU A 35 14.16 5.05 -2.53
CA LEU A 35 12.98 5.00 -1.66
C LEU A 35 13.17 5.89 -0.43
N PRO A 36 12.07 6.40 0.15
CA PRO A 36 12.12 7.22 1.37
C PRO A 36 12.52 6.43 2.63
N ALA A 37 12.62 5.09 2.52
CA ALA A 37 13.03 4.20 3.60
C ALA A 37 13.58 2.88 3.02
N GLN A 38 14.46 2.20 3.77
CA GLN A 38 15.19 1.00 3.30
C GLN A 38 14.78 -0.30 4.02
N SER A 39 13.92 -0.22 5.03
CA SER A 39 13.36 -1.37 5.75
C SER A 39 11.83 -1.33 5.77
N LEU A 40 11.21 -2.49 5.94
CA LEU A 40 9.74 -2.62 5.93
C LEU A 40 9.08 -1.76 7.01
N GLU A 41 9.60 -1.81 8.23
CA GLU A 41 9.08 -1.05 9.36
C GLU A 41 9.15 0.47 9.10
N THR A 42 10.30 0.95 8.63
CA THR A 42 10.50 2.38 8.38
C THR A 42 9.67 2.86 7.20
N LEU A 43 9.48 2.03 6.17
CA LEU A 43 8.64 2.35 5.02
C LEU A 43 7.14 2.41 5.38
N ILE A 44 6.64 1.46 6.19
CA ILE A 44 5.25 1.48 6.67
C ILE A 44 4.98 2.75 7.49
N ARG A 45 5.92 3.14 8.35
CA ARG A 45 5.81 4.38 9.14
C ARG A 45 5.70 5.61 8.24
N THR A 46 6.47 5.66 7.16
CA THR A 46 6.42 6.76 6.17
C THR A 46 5.04 6.86 5.52
N PHE A 47 4.48 5.75 5.06
CA PHE A 47 3.16 5.73 4.38
C PHE A 47 1.99 6.06 5.31
N ARG A 48 2.10 5.78 6.61
CA ARG A 48 1.07 6.09 7.61
C ARG A 48 1.18 7.51 8.19
N SER A 49 2.14 8.30 7.73
CA SER A 49 2.29 9.68 8.21
C SER A 49 1.09 10.54 7.82
N PRO A 50 0.69 11.53 8.65
CA PRO A 50 -0.44 12.42 8.34
C PRO A 50 -0.26 13.18 7.02
N LEU A 51 1.00 13.44 6.64
CA LEU A 51 1.36 14.13 5.41
C LEU A 51 1.13 13.25 4.17
N MET A 52 1.49 11.96 4.24
CA MET A 52 1.22 11.02 3.14
C MET A 52 -0.25 10.62 3.08
N ASN A 53 -0.93 10.44 4.21
CA ASN A 53 -2.36 10.10 4.23
C ASN A 53 -3.24 11.13 3.48
N ARG A 54 -2.82 12.40 3.38
CA ARG A 54 -3.52 13.42 2.58
C ARG A 54 -3.39 13.22 1.07
N ILE A 55 -2.31 12.60 0.59
CA ILE A 55 -2.12 12.28 -0.83
C ILE A 55 -2.99 11.08 -1.22
N TRP A 56 -3.19 10.15 -0.28
CA TRP A 56 -4.00 8.94 -0.50
C TRP A 56 -5.49 9.11 -0.15
N SER A 57 -5.92 10.23 0.44
CA SER A 57 -7.33 10.42 0.81
C SER A 57 -8.24 10.78 -0.36
N VAL A 58 -7.68 10.96 -1.56
CA VAL A 58 -8.42 11.29 -2.80
C VAL A 58 -8.67 10.06 -3.66
N PHE A 59 -8.08 8.92 -3.29
CA PHE A 59 -8.35 7.61 -3.84
C PHE A 59 -9.16 6.83 -2.79
#